data_AF-A0A6I7QDD4-F1
#
_entry.id   AF-A0A6I7QDD4-F1
#
_cell.length_a   1.000
_cell.length_b   1.000
_cell.length_c   1.000
_cell.angle_alpha   90.00
_cell.angle_beta   90.00
_cell.angle_gamma   90.00
#
_symmetry.space_group_name_H-M   'P 1'
#
loop_
_entity.id
_entity.type
_entity.pdbx_description
1 polymer ?
#
loop_
_entity_poly.entity_id
_entity_poly.type
_entity_poly.pdbx_seq_one_letter_code
_entity_poly.pdbx_strand_id
1 'polypeptide(L)'
;MFLEQQKPKDYDCGYNMDLMIAAIPRIDDQEERIRYAKRVVGLIKQSHPNWVDDKGQSKLAWDYYFELADYNPEDYGIKNPFHSGQFDDAE
;
A
#
# COMPACT_ATOMS: atom_id res chain seq x y z
N MET A 1 22.99 -25.76 21.15
CA MET A 1 23.24 -24.54 20.36
C MET A 1 21.95 -24.24 19.61
N PHE A 2 21.15 -23.29 20.11
CA PHE A 2 19.95 -22.85 19.40
C PHE A 2 20.44 -21.97 18.26
N LEU A 3 20.16 -22.35 17.02
CA LEU A 3 20.35 -21.46 15.88
C LEU A 3 19.35 -20.33 16.07
N GLU A 4 19.83 -19.11 16.35
CA GLU A 4 18.99 -17.92 16.30
C GLU A 4 18.37 -17.86 14.91
N GLN A 5 17.07 -18.12 14.85
CA GLN A 5 16.30 -18.06 13.62
C GLN A 5 16.26 -16.58 13.22
N GLN A 6 17.18 -16.16 12.36
CA GLN A 6 17.11 -14.82 11.76
C GLN A 6 15.78 -14.73 11.02
N LYS A 7 15.00 -13.68 11.33
CA LYS A 7 13.73 -13.43 10.67
C LYS A 7 13.96 -13.43 9.15
N PRO A 8 13.03 -13.98 8.34
CA PRO A 8 13.14 -13.92 6.89
C PRO A 8 13.39 -12.48 6.44
N LYS A 9 14.24 -12.25 5.43
CA LYS A 9 14.51 -10.89 4.92
C LYS A 9 13.24 -10.12 4.53
N ASP A 10 12.20 -10.86 4.14
CA ASP A 10 10.91 -10.30 3.72
C ASP A 10 10.05 -9.83 4.90
N TYR A 11 10.36 -10.25 6.14
CA TYR A 11 9.66 -9.84 7.36
C TYR A 11 9.72 -8.33 7.55
N ASP A 12 10.89 -7.72 7.33
CA ASP A 12 11.06 -6.28 7.50
C ASP A 12 10.37 -5.49 6.38
N CYS A 13 10.21 -6.08 5.19
CA CYS A 13 9.52 -5.44 4.08
C CYS A 13 8.02 -5.33 4.34
N GLY A 14 7.39 -6.41 4.82
CA GLY A 14 5.98 -6.41 5.26
C GLY A 14 5.76 -5.53 6.49
N TYR A 15 6.61 -5.66 7.52
CA TYR A 15 6.48 -4.88 8.76
C TYR A 15 6.59 -3.37 8.54
N ASN A 16 7.47 -2.93 7.65
CA ASN A 16 7.57 -1.51 7.29
C ASN A 16 6.32 -1.03 6.53
N MET A 17 5.74 -1.87 5.68
CA MET A 17 4.52 -1.53 4.94
C MET A 17 3.31 -1.39 5.87
N ASP A 18 3.16 -2.31 6.83
CA ASP A 18 2.11 -2.25 7.85
C ASP A 18 2.22 -0.95 8.68
N LEU A 19 3.44 -0.58 9.08
CA LEU A 19 3.70 0.68 9.79
C LEU A 19 3.37 1.90 8.94
N MET A 20 3.68 1.87 7.63
CA MET A 20 3.33 2.95 6.70
C MET A 20 1.81 3.08 6.57
N ILE A 21 1.08 1.98 6.40
CA ILE A 21 -0.39 1.98 6.31
C ILE A 21 -1.00 2.53 7.60
N ALA A 22 -0.53 2.08 8.76
CA ALA A 22 -1.02 2.52 10.07
C ALA A 22 -0.71 4.00 10.39
N ALA A 23 0.24 4.64 9.70
CA ALA A 23 0.57 6.05 9.88
C ALA A 23 -0.41 7.00 9.16
N ILE A 24 -1.05 6.55 8.09
CA ILE A 24 -1.89 7.37 7.20
C ILE A 24 -3.00 8.15 7.93
N PRO A 25 -3.75 7.56 8.89
CA PRO A 25 -4.75 8.30 9.66
C PRO A 25 -4.23 9.50 10.45
N ARG A 26 -2.92 9.52 10.75
CA ARG A 26 -2.26 10.56 11.55
C ARG A 26 -1.73 11.72 10.70
N ILE A 27 -1.79 11.62 9.37
CA ILE A 27 -1.36 12.68 8.46
C ILE A 27 -2.48 13.72 8.36
N ASP A 28 -2.23 14.95 8.81
CA ASP A 28 -3.24 16.02 8.81
C ASP A 28 -3.56 16.54 7.41
N ASP A 29 -2.53 16.72 6.58
CA ASP A 29 -2.69 17.22 5.21
C ASP A 29 -3.27 16.14 4.29
N GLN A 30 -4.41 16.44 3.67
CA GLN A 30 -5.14 15.48 2.84
C GLN A 30 -4.33 15.08 1.60
N GLU A 31 -3.65 16.02 0.94
CA GLU A 31 -2.87 15.69 -0.25
C GLU A 31 -1.66 14.83 0.08
N GLU A 32 -0.94 15.16 1.16
CA GLU A 32 0.17 14.38 1.68
C GLU A 32 -0.29 12.97 2.04
N ARG A 33 -1.45 12.84 2.69
CA ARG A 33 -2.04 11.55 3.02
C ARG A 33 -2.30 10.68 1.79
N ILE A 34 -2.90 11.29 0.75
CA ILE A 34 -3.16 10.59 -0.53
C ILE A 34 -1.84 10.21 -1.20
N ARG A 35 -0.85 11.10 -1.24
CA ARG A 35 0.49 10.80 -1.78
C ARG A 35 1.16 9.65 -1.03
N TYR A 36 1.02 9.62 0.30
CA TYR A 36 1.60 8.58 1.14
C TYR A 36 0.92 7.22 0.88
N ALA A 37 -0.41 7.18 0.78
CA ALA A 37 -1.15 5.98 0.41
C ALA A 37 -0.75 5.45 -0.97
N LYS A 38 -0.63 6.33 -1.97
CA LYS A 38 -0.15 5.96 -3.32
C LYS A 38 1.25 5.36 -3.27
N ARG A 39 2.15 5.90 -2.44
CA ARG A 39 3.50 5.34 -2.26
C ARG A 39 3.47 3.92 -1.67
N VAL A 40 2.58 3.65 -0.72
CA VAL A 40 2.39 2.28 -0.21
C VAL A 40 1.93 1.35 -1.33
N VAL A 41 0.93 1.76 -2.12
CA VAL A 41 0.45 0.97 -3.27
C VAL A 41 1.56 0.76 -4.29
N GLY A 42 2.38 1.77 -4.57
CA GLY A 42 3.58 1.65 -5.41
C GLY A 42 4.56 0.58 -4.92
N LEU A 43 4.83 0.53 -3.61
CA LEU A 43 5.65 -0.52 -3.00
C LEU A 43 5.01 -1.91 -3.14
N ILE A 44 3.69 -2.02 -3.02
CA ILE A 44 2.96 -3.28 -3.25
C ILE A 44 3.14 -3.73 -4.71
N LYS A 45 3.00 -2.80 -5.68
CA LYS A 45 3.22 -3.06 -7.11
C LYS A 45 4.65 -3.53 -7.40
N GLN A 46 5.65 -2.89 -6.79
CA GLN A 46 7.06 -3.25 -6.95
C GLN A 46 7.36 -4.64 -6.37
N SER A 47 6.69 -5.02 -5.29
CA SER A 47 6.83 -6.33 -4.66
C SER A 47 6.07 -7.44 -5.43
N HIS A 48 5.00 -7.07 -6.14
CA HIS A 48 4.16 -7.98 -6.93
C HIS A 48 4.05 -7.52 -8.39
N PRO A 49 5.15 -7.55 -9.17
CA PRO A 49 5.15 -7.04 -10.56
C PRO A 49 4.14 -7.78 -11.45
N ASN A 50 3.82 -9.04 -11.15
CA ASN A 50 2.82 -9.83 -11.89
C ASN A 50 1.37 -9.33 -11.70
N TRP A 51 1.11 -8.44 -10.74
CA TRP A 51 -0.19 -7.81 -10.53
C TRP A 51 -0.35 -6.50 -11.31
N VAL A 52 0.74 -6.03 -11.92
CA VAL A 52 0.81 -4.76 -12.64
C VAL A 52 0.62 -5.04 -14.14
N ASP A 53 -0.27 -4.27 -14.78
CA ASP A 53 -0.47 -4.36 -16.22
C ASP A 53 0.60 -3.58 -17.01
N ASP A 54 0.56 -3.70 -18.35
CA ASP A 54 1.50 -3.01 -19.25
C ASP A 54 1.46 -1.48 -19.14
N LYS A 55 0.46 -0.90 -18.47
CA LYS A 55 0.28 0.53 -18.25
C LYS A 55 0.70 0.95 -16.83
N GLY A 56 1.24 0.04 -16.02
CA GLY A 56 1.63 0.33 -14.63
C GLY A 56 0.46 0.32 -13.64
N GLN A 57 -0.73 -0.10 -14.08
CA GLN A 57 -1.93 -0.08 -13.25
C GLN A 57 -2.12 -1.43 -12.55
N SER A 58 -2.63 -1.42 -11.33
CA SER A 58 -2.87 -2.66 -10.58
C SER A 58 -4.09 -2.55 -9.68
N LYS A 59 -5.21 -3.13 -10.12
CA LYS A 59 -6.40 -3.29 -9.27
C LYS A 59 -6.08 -4.11 -8.03
N LEU A 60 -5.32 -5.20 -8.20
CA LEU A 60 -4.96 -6.10 -7.11
C LEU A 60 -4.12 -5.41 -6.03
N ALA A 61 -3.18 -4.53 -6.42
CA ALA A 61 -2.39 -3.78 -5.43
C ALA A 61 -3.27 -2.81 -4.61
N TRP A 62 -4.23 -2.15 -5.26
CA TRP A 62 -5.19 -1.28 -4.57
C TRP A 62 -6.14 -2.09 -3.68
N ASP A 63 -6.70 -3.18 -4.17
CA ASP A 63 -7.58 -4.05 -3.37
C ASP A 63 -6.83 -4.57 -2.13
N TYR A 64 -5.59 -5.04 -2.31
CA TYR A 64 -4.74 -5.52 -1.22
C TYR A 64 -4.42 -4.44 -0.19
N TYR A 65 -4.14 -3.21 -0.62
CA TYR A 65 -3.97 -2.07 0.30
C TYR A 65 -5.24 -1.82 1.14
N PHE A 66 -6.43 -1.89 0.54
CA PHE A 66 -7.69 -1.72 1.25
C PHE A 66 -7.97 -2.88 2.23
N GLU A 67 -7.50 -4.09 1.92
CA GLU A 67 -7.59 -5.25 2.81
C GLU A 67 -6.61 -5.16 4.00
N LEU A 68 -5.41 -4.59 3.80
CA LEU A 68 -4.40 -4.42 4.85
C LEU A 68 -4.69 -3.26 5.81
N ALA A 69 -5.48 -2.27 5.38
CA ALA A 69 -5.77 -1.12 6.21
C ALA A 69 -6.73 -1.48 7.35
N ASP A 70 -6.28 -1.33 8.60
CA ASP A 70 -7.12 -1.47 9.82
C ASP A 70 -8.17 -0.35 10.00
N TYR A 71 -8.33 0.51 9.00
CA TYR A 71 -9.27 1.62 8.95
C TYR A 71 -9.87 1.71 7.55
N ASN A 72 -11.02 2.36 7.40
CA ASN A 72 -11.60 2.60 6.08
C ASN A 72 -10.83 3.72 5.36
N PRO A 73 -10.06 3.46 4.28
CA PRO A 73 -9.27 4.50 3.61
C PRO A 73 -10.14 5.61 3.01
N GLU A 74 -11.40 5.31 2.67
CA GLU A 74 -12.32 6.29 2.11
C GLU A 74 -12.65 7.43 3.09
N ASP A 75 -12.72 7.14 4.39
CA ASP A 75 -12.93 8.14 5.45
C ASP A 75 -11.78 9.17 5.50
N TYR A 76 -10.63 8.78 4.97
CA TYR A 76 -9.42 9.60 4.91
C TYR A 76 -9.21 10.24 3.53
N GLY A 77 -10.16 10.13 2.61
CA GLY A 77 -10.10 10.70 1.26
C GLY A 77 -9.30 9.87 0.27
N ILE A 78 -8.91 8.64 0.63
CA ILE A 78 -8.18 7.72 -0.24
C ILE A 78 -9.21 6.86 -0.96
N LYS A 79 -9.23 6.94 -2.30
CA LYS A 79 -10.18 6.22 -3.14
C LYS A 79 -9.45 5.21 -4.00
N ASN A 80 -10.01 4.01 -4.10
CA ASN A 80 -9.54 3.02 -5.07
C ASN A 80 -9.89 3.53 -6.49
N PRO A 81 -8.89 3.78 -7.38
CA PRO A 81 -9.13 4.31 -8.72
C PRO A 81 -10.08 3.45 -9.56
N PHE A 82 -10.06 2.13 -9.35
CA PHE A 82 -10.89 1.17 -10.07
C PHE A 82 -12.35 1.15 -9.62
N HIS A 83 -12.65 1.66 -8.42
CA HIS A 83 -14.03 1.82 -7.94
C HIS A 83 -14.55 3.24 -8.21
N SER A 84 -13.68 4.24 -8.24
CA SER A 84 -14.03 5.64 -8.50
C SER A 84 -14.01 6.04 -9.98
N GLY A 85 -13.51 5.18 -10.87
CA GLY A 85 -13.32 5.47 -12.30
C GLY A 85 -12.14 6.40 -12.58
N GLN A 86 -11.20 6.51 -11.65
CA GLN A 86 -9.99 7.32 -11.77
C GLN A 86 -8.85 6.50 -12.38
N PHE A 87 -7.82 7.20 -12.86
CA PHE A 87 -6.60 6.56 -13.33
C PHE A 87 -5.72 6.17 -12.14
N ASP A 88 -5.17 4.95 -12.16
CA ASP A 88 -4.19 4.51 -11.19
C ASP A 88 -2.83 5.16 -11.47
N ASP A 89 -2.48 6.17 -10.68
CA ASP A 89 -1.24 6.94 -10.73
C ASP A 89 -0.30 6.65 -9.54
N ALA A 90 -0.47 5.50 -8.88
CA ALA A 90 0.43 5.07 -7.81
C ALA A 90 1.74 4.51 -8.38
N GLU A 91 2.88 5.09 -8.00
CA GLU A 91 4.24 4.70 -8.42
C GLU A 91 5.10 4.18 -7.25
#